data_AF-A0A967CLN7-F1
#
_entry.id   AF-A0A967CLN7-F1
#
_cell.length_a   1.000
_cell.length_b   1.000
_cell.length_c   1.000
_cell.angle_alpha   90.00
_cell.angle_beta   90.00
_cell.angle_gamma   90.00
#
_symmetry.space_group_name_H-M   'P 1'
#
loop_
_entity.id
_entity.type
_entity.pdbx_description
1 polymer ?
#
loop_
_entity_poly.entity_id
_entity_poly.type
_entity_poly.pdbx_seq_one_letter_code
_entity_poly.pdbx_strand_id
1 'polypeptide(L)'
;GSGAKFTLDGTKMFVIDGHTASLIIVAARTAKGVSLFAVDGNAKGLTRTALSTMDQTRKQAKLEFKGVEAELIGTEGKGWEVLSKVFDLAAVGLAAEQVGGAQVE
;
A
#
# COMPACT_ATOMS: atom_id res chain seq x y z
N GLY A 1 12.15 -17.06 8.84
CA GLY A 1 11.87 -16.16 9.98
C GLY A 1 10.43 -16.34 10.34
N SER A 2 10.10 -16.58 11.61
CA SER A 2 8.71 -16.73 12.03
C SER A 2 8.09 -15.34 12.16
N GLY A 3 7.46 -14.86 11.08
CA GLY A 3 6.68 -13.63 11.06
C GLY A 3 5.47 -13.78 11.99
N ALA A 4 5.39 -12.95 13.02
CA ALA A 4 4.20 -12.88 13.85
C ALA A 4 2.98 -12.59 12.96
N LYS A 5 1.90 -13.36 13.14
CA LYS A 5 0.65 -13.17 12.42
C LYS A 5 -0.15 -12.07 13.09
N PHE A 6 -0.53 -11.06 12.32
CA PHE A 6 -1.40 -9.97 12.73
C PHE A 6 -2.74 -10.05 12.00
N THR A 7 -3.76 -9.43 12.56
CA THR A 7 -5.04 -9.19 11.89
C THR A 7 -5.21 -7.71 11.63
N LEU A 8 -5.62 -7.36 10.42
CA LEU A 8 -5.86 -5.98 10.01
C LEU A 8 -7.35 -5.70 9.86
N ASP A 9 -7.75 -4.55 10.37
CA ASP A 9 -9.10 -3.99 10.24
C ASP A 9 -9.00 -2.53 9.77
N GLY A 10 -9.91 -2.12 8.88
CA GLY A 10 -10.03 -0.74 8.41
C GLY A 10 -10.09 -0.61 6.89
N THR A 11 -9.82 0.59 6.39
CA THR A 11 -9.97 0.91 4.96
C THR A 11 -8.76 1.68 4.45
N LYS A 12 -8.29 1.34 3.24
CA LYS A 12 -7.32 2.11 2.46
C LYS A 12 -7.93 2.53 1.13
N MET A 13 -7.83 3.81 0.82
CA MET A 13 -8.35 4.42 -0.39
C MET A 13 -7.23 4.66 -1.41
N PHE A 14 -7.60 4.73 -2.69
CA PHE A 14 -6.71 5.14 -3.79
C PHE A 14 -5.48 4.23 -3.98
N VAL A 15 -5.64 2.92 -3.73
CA VAL A 15 -4.56 1.94 -3.91
C VAL A 15 -4.41 1.64 -5.39
N ILE A 16 -3.31 2.09 -5.99
CA ILE A 16 -2.98 1.81 -7.40
C ILE A 16 -2.90 0.30 -7.60
N ASP A 17 -3.58 -0.20 -8.64
CA ASP A 17 -3.73 -1.61 -8.96
C ASP A 17 -4.27 -2.51 -7.83
N GLY A 18 -4.81 -1.92 -6.76
CA GLY A 18 -5.24 -2.65 -5.56
C GLY A 18 -6.32 -3.70 -5.83
N HIS A 19 -7.12 -3.54 -6.89
CA HIS A 19 -8.12 -4.55 -7.28
C HIS A 19 -7.52 -5.84 -7.87
N THR A 20 -6.29 -5.79 -8.39
CA THR A 20 -5.64 -6.89 -9.15
C THR A 20 -4.35 -7.39 -8.52
N ALA A 21 -3.74 -6.64 -7.60
CA ALA A 21 -2.47 -7.00 -6.99
C ALA A 21 -2.52 -8.37 -6.29
N SER A 22 -1.56 -9.25 -6.55
CA SER A 22 -1.45 -10.55 -5.86
C SER A 22 -0.88 -10.43 -4.45
N LEU A 23 -0.11 -9.38 -4.19
CA LEU A 23 0.46 -9.03 -2.89
C LEU A 23 0.16 -7.55 -2.61
N ILE A 24 -0.28 -7.25 -1.39
CA ILE A 24 -0.51 -5.87 -0.94
C ILE A 24 0.41 -5.58 0.24
N ILE A 25 1.21 -4.51 0.11
CA ILE A 25 1.98 -3.97 1.22
C ILE A 25 1.13 -2.93 1.95
N VAL A 26 0.81 -3.20 3.21
CA VAL A 26 -0.11 -2.37 4.00
C VAL A 26 0.66 -1.70 5.13
N ALA A 27 0.63 -0.37 5.15
CA ALA A 27 1.03 0.41 6.31
C ALA A 27 -0.14 0.51 7.30
N ALA A 28 0.00 -0.13 8.46
CA ALA A 28 -1.00 -0.13 9.53
C ALA A 28 -0.37 0.18 10.89
N ARG A 29 -1.20 0.61 11.84
CA ARG A 29 -0.74 1.00 13.18
C ARG A 29 -0.91 -0.17 14.14
N THR A 30 0.14 -0.45 14.89
CA THR A 30 0.17 -1.35 16.04
C THR A 30 0.32 -0.54 17.32
N ALA A 31 0.31 -1.21 18.48
CA ALA A 31 0.64 -0.58 19.76
C ALA A 31 2.05 0.06 19.79
N LYS A 32 2.98 -0.44 18.97
CA LYS A 32 4.35 0.09 18.87
C LYS A 32 4.53 1.16 17.79
N GLY A 33 3.46 1.55 17.08
CA GLY A 33 3.49 2.54 16.02
C GLY A 33 3.20 1.98 14.63
N VAL A 34 3.61 2.71 13.60
CA VAL A 34 3.37 2.31 12.19
C VAL A 34 4.29 1.15 11.83
N SER A 35 3.70 0.10 11.29
CA SER A 35 4.37 -1.11 10.81
C SER A 35 3.96 -1.37 9.36
N LEU A 36 4.77 -2.15 8.64
CA LEU A 36 4.47 -2.63 7.30
C LEU A 36 4.06 -4.09 7.37
N PHE A 37 3.08 -4.47 6.55
CA PHE A 37 2.56 -5.82 6.50
C PHE A 37 2.39 -6.30 5.06
N ALA A 38 2.64 -7.59 4.83
CA ALA A 38 2.30 -8.29 3.62
C ALA A 38 0.92 -8.94 3.78
N VAL A 39 0.03 -8.70 2.82
CA VAL A 39 -1.30 -9.32 2.76
C VAL A 39 -1.46 -9.99 1.39
N ASP A 40 -1.86 -11.27 1.40
CA ASP A 40 -2.20 -11.99 0.18
C ASP A 40 -3.41 -11.35 -0.50
N GLY A 41 -3.39 -11.25 -1.83
CA GLY A 41 -4.42 -10.54 -2.55
C GLY A 41 -5.80 -11.19 -2.53
N ASN A 42 -5.87 -12.48 -2.21
CA ASN A 42 -7.09 -13.26 -2.03
C ASN A 42 -7.33 -13.57 -0.54
N ALA A 43 -6.69 -12.85 0.38
CA ALA A 43 -6.84 -13.08 1.80
C ALA A 43 -8.31 -12.98 2.24
N LYS A 44 -8.74 -13.91 3.09
CA LYS A 44 -10.08 -13.92 3.65
C LYS A 44 -10.33 -12.63 4.44
N GLY A 45 -11.49 -12.01 4.22
CA GLY A 45 -11.88 -10.76 4.88
C GLY A 45 -11.39 -9.49 4.17
N LEU A 46 -10.66 -9.62 3.05
CA LEU A 46 -10.29 -8.51 2.18
C LEU A 46 -11.37 -8.29 1.11
N THR A 47 -11.95 -7.10 1.09
CA THR A 47 -12.83 -6.65 0.00
C THR A 47 -12.10 -5.62 -0.85
N ARG A 48 -12.19 -5.79 -2.18
CA ARG A 48 -11.54 -4.92 -3.16
C ARG A 48 -12.60 -4.29 -4.06
N THR A 49 -12.62 -2.96 -4.13
CA THR A 49 -13.54 -2.22 -4.99
C THR A 49 -12.75 -1.34 -5.93
N ALA A 50 -12.81 -1.61 -7.23
CA ALA A 50 -12.26 -0.70 -8.24
C ALA A 50 -12.96 0.66 -8.15
N LEU A 51 -12.19 1.74 -8.19
CA LEU A 51 -12.71 3.11 -8.18
C LEU A 51 -12.72 3.64 -9.61
N SER A 52 -13.82 4.30 -9.99
CA SER A 52 -13.88 5.04 -11.26
C SER A 52 -12.99 6.28 -11.16
N THR A 53 -11.89 6.30 -11.91
CA THR A 53 -10.97 7.43 -12.00
C THR A 53 -11.20 8.20 -13.31
N MET A 54 -10.94 9.51 -13.31
CA MET A 54 -11.00 10.32 -14.54
C MET A 54 -9.97 9.83 -15.58
N ASP A 55 -8.76 9.50 -15.12
CA ASP A 55 -7.75 8.83 -15.93
C ASP A 55 -7.88 7.31 -15.75
N GLN A 56 -8.38 6.64 -16.78
CA GLN A 56 -8.57 5.19 -16.78
C GLN A 56 -7.27 4.40 -16.87
N THR A 57 -6.14 5.05 -17.21
CA THR A 57 -4.82 4.41 -17.19
C THR A 57 -4.28 4.25 -15.77
N ARG A 58 -4.76 5.06 -14.81
CA ARG A 58 -4.41 4.97 -13.39
C ARG A 58 -5.48 4.24 -12.59
N LYS A 59 -5.52 2.91 -12.72
CA LYS A 59 -6.47 2.05 -11.99
C LYS A 59 -6.25 2.15 -10.49
N GLN A 60 -7.29 2.54 -9.76
CA GLN A 60 -7.26 2.68 -8.30
C GLN A 60 -8.34 1.82 -7.66
N ALA A 61 -8.12 1.43 -6.41
CA ALA A 61 -9.06 0.64 -5.64
C ALA A 61 -9.21 1.13 -4.20
N LYS A 62 -10.40 0.91 -3.64
CA LYS A 62 -10.65 0.86 -2.20
C LYS A 62 -10.39 -0.57 -1.71
N LEU A 63 -9.60 -0.69 -0.66
CA LEU A 63 -9.36 -1.94 0.05
C LEU A 63 -9.97 -1.87 1.44
N GLU A 64 -10.84 -2.82 1.77
CA GLU A 64 -11.45 -2.95 3.09
C GLU A 64 -10.98 -4.24 3.74
N PHE A 65 -10.47 -4.10 4.96
CA PHE A 65 -9.91 -5.19 5.76
C PHE A 65 -10.85 -5.46 6.93
N LYS A 66 -11.30 -6.70 7.07
CA LYS A 66 -12.10 -7.17 8.20
C LYS A 66 -11.49 -8.45 8.78
N GLY A 67 -10.66 -8.30 9.79
CA GLY A 67 -9.92 -9.40 10.42
C GLY A 67 -8.98 -10.13 9.44
N VAL A 68 -8.32 -9.40 8.55
CA VAL A 68 -7.47 -9.98 7.49
C VAL A 68 -6.13 -10.40 8.07
N GLU A 69 -5.73 -11.67 7.87
CA GLU A 69 -4.40 -12.13 8.25
C GLU A 69 -3.31 -11.39 7.46
N ALA A 70 -2.27 -10.94 8.16
CA ALA A 70 -1.16 -10.22 7.59
C ALA A 70 0.16 -10.62 8.25
N GLU A 71 1.23 -10.65 7.46
CA GLU A 71 2.58 -10.94 7.93
C GLU A 71 3.35 -9.64 8.14
N LEU A 72 3.98 -9.49 9.31
CA LEU A 72 4.83 -8.33 9.60
C LEU A 72 6.07 -8.31 8.71
N ILE A 73 6.34 -7.16 8.09
CA ILE A 73 7.55 -6.89 7.32
C ILE A 73 8.50 -6.07 8.18
N GLY A 74 9.72 -6.59 8.39
CA GLY A 74 10.74 -5.92 9.18
C GLY A 74 10.40 -5.91 10.67
N THR A 75 10.53 -4.74 11.31
CA THR A 75 10.35 -4.59 12.75
C THR A 75 9.06 -3.83 13.07
N GLU A 76 8.26 -4.35 14.01
CA GLU A 76 7.04 -3.71 14.49
C GLU A 76 7.33 -2.29 15.02
N GLY A 77 6.54 -1.31 14.60
CA GLY A 77 6.71 0.10 14.97
C GLY A 77 7.75 0.87 14.14
N LYS A 78 8.50 0.19 13.27
CA LYS A 78 9.58 0.77 12.46
C LYS A 78 9.23 1.00 10.99
N GLY A 79 7.96 0.80 10.62
CA GLY A 79 7.51 0.95 9.24
C GLY A 79 7.64 2.37 8.69
N TRP A 80 7.55 3.40 9.54
CA TRP A 80 7.66 4.79 9.09
C TRP A 80 9.05 5.15 8.53
N GLU A 81 10.12 4.57 9.09
CA GLU A 81 11.49 4.80 8.62
C GLU A 81 11.72 4.27 7.20
N VAL A 82 11.00 3.21 6.83
CA VAL A 82 10.98 2.67 5.46
C VAL A 82 10.13 3.56 4.57
N LEU A 83 8.91 3.90 5.01
CA LEU A 83 7.98 4.72 4.23
C LEU A 83 8.54 6.11 3.91
N SER A 84 9.24 6.76 4.84
CA SER A 84 9.82 8.08 4.60
C SER A 84 10.81 8.04 3.44
N LYS A 85 11.69 7.03 3.40
CA LYS A 85 12.64 6.84 2.29
C LYS A 85 11.93 6.54 0.97
N VAL A 86 10.87 5.73 0.99
CA VAL A 86 10.07 5.45 -0.20
C VAL A 86 9.38 6.72 -0.71
N PHE A 87 8.85 7.57 0.17
CA PHE A 87 8.27 8.85 -0.22
C PHE A 87 9.29 9.81 -0.82
N ASP A 88 10.49 9.90 -0.25
CA ASP A 88 11.57 10.73 -0.81
C ASP A 88 11.92 10.29 -2.25
N LEU A 89 12.07 8.98 -2.47
CA LEU A 89 12.33 8.42 -3.80
C LEU A 89 11.16 8.63 -4.76
N ALA A 90 9.92 8.45 -4.29
CA ALA A 90 8.73 8.68 -5.10
C ALA A 90 8.60 10.15 -5.50
N ALA A 91 8.93 11.09 -4.61
CA ALA A 91 8.95 12.52 -4.92
C ALA A 91 10.00 12.85 -5.99
N VAL A 92 11.20 12.26 -5.92
CA VAL A 92 12.23 12.39 -6.96
C VAL A 92 11.75 11.81 -8.29
N GLY A 93 11.14 10.62 -8.27
CA GLY A 93 10.57 9.98 -9.46
C GLY A 93 9.47 10.81 -10.12
N LEU A 94 8.55 11.36 -9.32
CA LEU A 94 7.49 12.25 -9.80
C LEU A 94 8.07 13.54 -10.37
N ALA A 95 9.09 14.13 -9.75
CA ALA A 95 9.76 15.31 -10.29
C ALA A 95 10.41 15.02 -11.66
N ALA A 96 11.04 13.85 -11.81
CA ALA A 96 11.61 13.42 -13.08
C ALA A 96 10.53 13.19 -14.16
N GLU A 97 9.38 12.57 -13.80
CA GLU A 97 8.22 12.43 -14.70
C GLU A 97 7.71 13.80 -15.18
N GLN A 98 7.57 14.76 -14.26
CA GLN A 98 7.10 16.11 -14.58
C GLN A 98 8.06 16.87 -15.51
N VAL A 99 9.37 16.76 -15.30
CA VAL A 99 10.39 17.38 -16.16
C VAL A 99 10.37 16.74 -17.56
N GLY A 100 10.30 15.41 -17.65
CA GLY A 100 10.21 14.71 -18.94
C GLY A 100 8.94 15.06 -19.72
N GLY A 101 7.79 15.21 -19.04
CA GLY A 101 6.55 15.66 -19.66
C GLY A 101 6.55 17.13 -20.09
N ALA A 102 7.26 18.00 -19.35
CA ALA A 102 7.41 19.41 -19.69
C ALA A 102 8.49 19.67 -20.76
N GLN A 103 9.43 18.74 -20.97
CA GLN A 103 10.48 18.80 -22.00
C GLN A 103 10.05 18.20 -23.34
N VAL A 104 8.80 17.77 -23.47
CA VAL A 104 8.24 17.43 -24.79
C VAL A 104 8.01 18.74 -25.56
N GLU A 105 9.07 19.24 -26.18
CA GLU A 105 9.05 20.19 -27.31
C GLU A 105 9.80 19.58 -28.49
#